data_AF-A0A849H412-F1
#
_entry.id   AF-A0A849H412-F1
#
_cell.length_a   1.000
_cell.length_b   1.000
_cell.length_c   1.000
_cell.angle_alpha   90.00
_cell.angle_beta   90.00
_cell.angle_gamma   90.00
#
_symmetry.space_group_name_H-M   'P 1'
#
loop_
_entity.id
_entity.type
_entity.pdbx_description
1 polymer ?
#
loop_
_entity_poly.entity_id
_entity_poly.type
_entity_poly.pdbx_seq_one_letter_code
_entity_poly.pdbx_strand_id
1 'polypeptide(L)'
;LARDIESSVTEVPGVIKELPPVHVMYVVAPSPPMTTGAGTFIHELIELAGGTNVFGDVPLPWPTVGFEAILARDPDVLIWPQGEYATGDLGVLQATPGWRMVPSVRASRVIFVDGDLFSRPGPGFPTAVRFLAEALHPSAFQLPEGPKP
;
A
#
# COMPACT_ATOMS: atom_id res chain seq x y z
N LEU A 1 2.18 -17.48 18.94
CA LEU A 1 1.26 -16.46 18.36
C LEU A 1 1.89 -15.06 18.33
N ALA A 2 2.01 -14.31 19.44
CA ALA A 2 2.65 -12.96 19.38
C ALA A 2 4.13 -13.00 18.93
N ARG A 3 4.91 -13.97 19.43
CA ARG A 3 6.32 -14.17 19.03
C ARG A 3 6.53 -14.54 17.55
N ASP A 4 5.59 -15.27 16.96
CA ASP A 4 5.73 -15.74 15.56
C ASP A 4 5.48 -14.61 14.56
N ILE A 5 4.67 -13.63 14.96
CA ILE A 5 4.36 -12.45 14.15
C ILE A 5 5.51 -11.44 14.21
N GLU A 6 6.09 -11.20 15.39
CA GLU A 6 7.27 -10.34 15.54
C GLU A 6 8.50 -10.90 14.82
N SER A 7 8.71 -12.23 14.84
CA SER A 7 9.79 -12.86 14.08
C SER A 7 9.57 -12.73 12.57
N SER A 8 8.33 -12.86 12.10
CA SER A 8 7.98 -12.72 10.67
C SER A 8 8.25 -11.31 10.15
N VAL A 9 8.00 -10.26 10.95
CA VAL A 9 8.36 -8.87 10.57
C VAL A 9 9.86 -8.68 10.52
N THR A 10 10.64 -9.46 11.26
CA THR A 10 12.11 -9.38 11.19
C THR A 10 12.63 -10.04 9.91
N GLU A 11 11.91 -11.04 9.37
CA GLU A 11 12.24 -11.71 8.11
C GLU A 11 11.88 -10.89 6.86
N VAL A 12 10.77 -10.14 6.90
CA VAL A 12 10.28 -9.32 5.78
C VAL A 12 11.35 -8.32 5.25
N PRO A 13 12.01 -7.48 6.09
CA PRO A 13 13.08 -6.58 5.64
C PRO A 13 14.28 -7.28 5.01
N GLY A 14 14.56 -8.54 5.37
CA GLY A 14 15.65 -9.32 4.78
C GLY A 14 15.37 -9.72 3.34
N VAL A 15 14.15 -10.20 3.08
CA VAL A 15 13.70 -10.65 1.75
C VAL A 15 13.54 -9.48 0.77
N ILE A 16 13.02 -8.33 1.25
CA ILE A 16 12.65 -7.24 0.34
C ILE A 16 13.82 -6.31 -0.01
N LYS A 17 14.90 -6.27 0.78
CA LYS A 17 16.04 -5.37 0.55
C LYS A 17 16.72 -5.53 -0.80
N GLU A 18 16.60 -6.68 -1.44
CA GLU A 18 17.19 -6.98 -2.75
C GLU A 18 16.20 -6.85 -3.91
N LEU A 19 14.93 -6.55 -3.62
CA LEU A 19 13.89 -6.40 -4.65
C LEU A 19 13.82 -4.95 -5.16
N PRO A 20 13.47 -4.75 -6.44
CA PRO A 20 13.19 -3.42 -6.95
C PRO A 20 12.05 -2.77 -6.15
N PRO A 21 12.17 -1.48 -5.76
CA PRO A 21 11.09 -0.80 -5.06
C PRO A 21 9.85 -0.68 -5.95
N VAL A 22 8.68 -0.88 -5.37
CA VAL A 22 7.38 -0.64 -6.02
C VAL A 22 6.93 0.77 -5.66
N HIS A 23 6.62 1.61 -6.65
CA HIS A 23 6.09 2.95 -6.37
C HIS A 23 4.62 2.87 -5.96
N VAL A 24 4.31 3.35 -4.76
CA VAL A 24 2.99 3.20 -4.14
C VAL A 24 2.39 4.54 -3.78
N MET A 25 1.09 4.69 -4.01
CA MET A 25 0.28 5.76 -3.43
C MET A 25 -0.83 5.16 -2.58
N TYR A 26 -0.93 5.57 -1.31
CA TYR A 26 -2.08 5.25 -0.48
C TYR A 26 -3.18 6.31 -0.67
N VAL A 27 -4.43 5.88 -0.85
CA VAL A 27 -5.57 6.79 -1.03
C VAL A 27 -6.33 6.93 0.28
N VAL A 28 -6.17 8.08 0.94
CA VAL A 28 -6.89 8.41 2.18
C VAL A 28 -8.31 8.87 1.88
N ALA A 29 -8.46 9.73 0.87
CA ALA A 29 -9.75 10.19 0.38
C ALA A 29 -9.70 10.29 -1.16
N PRO A 30 -10.78 9.95 -1.86
CA PRO A 30 -10.77 9.90 -3.32
C PRO A 30 -11.16 11.20 -4.00
N SER A 31 -11.85 12.11 -3.28
CA SER A 31 -12.32 13.39 -3.82
C SER A 31 -12.59 14.41 -2.69
N PRO A 32 -11.79 15.51 -2.60
CA PRO A 32 -10.55 15.71 -3.33
C PRO A 32 -9.52 14.62 -2.96
N PRO A 33 -8.60 14.24 -3.86
CA PRO A 33 -7.61 13.21 -3.55
C PRO A 33 -6.74 13.61 -2.36
N MET A 34 -6.75 12.79 -1.31
CA MET A 34 -5.84 12.89 -0.17
C MET A 34 -5.00 11.63 -0.10
N THR A 35 -3.73 11.80 0.27
CA THR A 35 -2.78 10.70 0.38
C THR A 35 -2.00 10.81 1.69
N THR A 36 -0.94 10.02 1.81
CA THR A 36 -0.07 9.97 2.97
C THR A 36 1.31 10.52 2.61
N GLY A 37 1.82 11.46 3.41
CA GLY A 37 3.15 12.05 3.25
C GLY A 37 4.16 11.53 4.27
N ALA A 38 5.26 12.26 4.44
CA ALA A 38 6.31 11.94 5.40
C ALA A 38 5.78 11.90 6.84
N GLY A 39 6.38 11.04 7.67
CA GLY A 39 6.10 10.98 9.12
C GLY A 39 4.74 10.38 9.49
N THR A 40 4.01 9.80 8.55
CA THR A 40 2.82 9.01 8.87
C THR A 40 3.17 7.56 9.15
N PHE A 41 2.32 6.93 9.94
CA PHE A 41 2.32 5.49 10.14
C PHE A 41 2.19 4.70 8.83
N ILE A 42 1.37 5.19 7.88
CA ILE A 42 1.15 4.50 6.60
C ILE A 42 2.39 4.61 5.71
N HIS A 43 3.10 5.73 5.75
CA HIS A 43 4.39 5.86 5.09
C HIS A 43 5.39 4.83 5.62
N GLU A 44 5.51 4.68 6.95
CA GLU A 44 6.38 3.66 7.55
C GLU A 44 5.98 2.24 7.14
N LEU A 45 4.68 1.93 7.10
CA LEU A 45 4.17 0.63 6.62
C LEU A 45 4.59 0.34 5.18
N ILE A 46 4.47 1.33 4.29
CA ILE A 46 4.85 1.18 2.87
C ILE A 46 6.35 0.90 2.76
N GLU A 47 7.19 1.68 3.45
CA GLU A 47 8.64 1.53 3.39
C GLU A 47 9.10 0.19 3.99
N LEU A 48 8.51 -0.25 5.11
CA LEU A 48 8.83 -1.54 5.72
C LEU A 48 8.37 -2.74 4.89
N ALA A 49 7.31 -2.57 4.09
CA ALA A 49 6.87 -3.54 3.10
C ALA A 49 7.68 -3.48 1.79
N GLY A 50 8.67 -2.60 1.71
CA GLY A 50 9.54 -2.35 0.55
C GLY A 50 8.81 -1.80 -0.67
N GLY A 51 7.76 -1.03 -0.43
CA GLY A 51 7.29 -0.04 -1.38
C GLY A 51 8.00 1.30 -1.16
N THR A 52 7.89 2.18 -2.13
CA THR A 52 8.30 3.58 -2.02
C THR A 52 7.06 4.45 -2.09
N ASN A 53 6.78 5.22 -1.04
CA ASN A 53 5.67 6.17 -1.07
C ASN A 53 5.98 7.30 -2.05
N VAL A 54 5.20 7.40 -3.14
CA VAL A 54 5.43 8.43 -4.16
C VAL A 54 5.17 9.85 -3.69
N PHE A 55 4.60 10.05 -2.50
CA PHE A 55 4.48 11.34 -1.81
C PHE A 55 5.26 11.38 -0.48
N GLY A 56 6.16 10.44 -0.25
CA GLY A 56 6.95 10.33 0.99
C GLY A 56 7.92 11.50 1.22
N ASP A 57 8.22 12.30 0.20
CA ASP A 57 8.99 13.54 0.29
C ASP A 57 8.15 14.75 0.73
N VAL A 58 6.82 14.63 0.75
CA VAL A 58 5.92 15.72 1.16
C VAL A 58 5.91 15.81 2.68
N PRO A 59 6.30 16.94 3.30
CA PRO A 59 6.42 17.06 4.75
C PRO A 59 5.07 17.11 5.48
N LEU A 60 3.98 17.35 4.74
CA LEU A 60 2.63 17.33 5.31
C LEU A 60 2.17 15.87 5.46
N PRO A 61 1.72 15.41 6.65
CA PRO A 61 1.30 14.03 6.87
C PRO A 61 0.14 13.57 5.98
N TRP A 62 -0.85 14.43 5.75
CA TRP A 62 -2.08 14.09 5.01
C TRP A 62 -2.37 15.12 3.92
N PRO A 63 -1.55 15.16 2.85
CA PRO A 63 -1.70 16.18 1.83
C PRO A 63 -2.88 15.89 0.91
N THR A 64 -3.62 16.95 0.58
CA THR A 64 -4.53 16.97 -0.57
C THR A 64 -3.71 17.22 -1.84
N VAL A 65 -3.83 16.35 -2.83
CA VAL A 65 -3.03 16.38 -4.06
C VAL A 65 -3.92 16.46 -5.30
N GLY A 66 -3.43 17.10 -6.35
CA GLY A 66 -4.12 17.17 -7.65
C GLY A 66 -3.81 15.96 -8.53
N PHE A 67 -4.69 15.64 -9.48
CA PHE A 67 -4.46 14.55 -10.44
C PHE A 67 -3.22 14.76 -11.30
N GLU A 68 -2.84 16.00 -11.62
CA GLU A 68 -1.58 16.28 -12.33
C GLU A 68 -0.37 15.77 -11.55
N ALA A 69 -0.34 15.98 -10.22
CA ALA A 69 0.72 15.47 -9.37
C ALA A 69 0.69 13.93 -9.29
N ILE A 70 -0.49 13.32 -9.16
CA ILE A 70 -0.64 11.85 -9.14
C ILE A 70 -0.10 11.24 -10.45
N LEU A 71 -0.46 11.82 -11.60
CA LEU A 71 -0.01 11.35 -12.92
C LEU A 71 1.49 11.55 -13.13
N ALA A 72 2.05 12.67 -12.66
CA ALA A 72 3.48 12.94 -12.77
C ALA A 72 4.34 12.03 -11.87
N ARG A 73 3.79 11.60 -10.72
CA ARG A 73 4.44 10.69 -9.78
C ARG A 73 4.27 9.21 -10.16
N ASP A 74 3.37 8.91 -11.11
CA ASP A 74 3.13 7.60 -11.73
C ASP A 74 3.23 6.39 -10.77
N PRO A 75 2.33 6.26 -9.79
CA PRO A 75 2.38 5.13 -8.87
C PRO A 75 2.10 3.81 -9.60
N ASP A 76 3.00 2.84 -9.44
CA ASP A 76 2.86 1.47 -9.95
C ASP A 76 1.60 0.80 -9.38
N VAL A 77 1.31 1.06 -8.10
CA VAL A 77 0.21 0.47 -7.35
C VAL A 77 -0.51 1.53 -6.50
N LEU A 78 -1.83 1.44 -6.43
CA LEU A 78 -2.61 2.16 -5.43
C LEU A 78 -2.96 1.25 -4.26
N ILE A 79 -2.75 1.71 -3.03
CA ILE A 79 -3.34 1.09 -1.84
C ILE A 79 -4.65 1.81 -1.54
N TRP A 80 -5.72 1.05 -1.44
CA TRP A 80 -7.07 1.55 -1.21
C TRP A 80 -7.69 0.90 0.03
N PRO A 81 -7.91 1.64 1.12
CA PRO A 81 -8.57 1.08 2.30
C PRO A 81 -10.04 0.73 2.02
N GLN A 82 -10.48 -0.38 2.59
CA GLN A 82 -11.86 -0.85 2.64
C GLN A 82 -12.32 -0.88 4.10
N GLY A 83 -13.60 -0.62 4.36
CA GLY A 83 -14.16 -0.70 5.71
C GLY A 83 -15.50 0.01 5.83
N GLU A 84 -15.94 0.25 7.06
CA GLU A 84 -17.25 0.88 7.36
C GLU A 84 -17.45 2.23 6.63
N TYR A 85 -16.36 2.93 6.30
CA TYR A 85 -16.37 4.23 5.63
C TYR A 85 -15.76 4.25 4.22
N ALA A 86 -15.36 3.10 3.66
CA ALA A 86 -14.76 3.04 2.33
C ALA A 86 -15.22 1.81 1.55
N THR A 87 -15.85 2.05 0.40
CA THR A 87 -16.29 0.99 -0.52
C THR A 87 -15.08 0.42 -1.25
N GLY A 88 -14.76 -0.81 -0.92
CA GLY A 88 -13.68 -1.59 -1.50
C GLY A 88 -13.95 -2.10 -2.92
N ASP A 89 -14.42 -1.23 -3.80
CA ASP A 89 -14.85 -1.61 -5.14
C ASP A 89 -14.06 -0.82 -6.20
N LEU A 90 -13.32 -1.55 -7.04
CA LEU A 90 -12.59 -0.99 -8.17
C LEU A 90 -13.52 -0.23 -9.12
N GLY A 91 -14.78 -0.66 -9.27
CA GLY A 91 -15.80 0.02 -10.07
C GLY A 91 -16.16 1.39 -9.50
N VAL A 92 -16.21 1.54 -8.17
CA VAL A 92 -16.45 2.84 -7.51
C VAL A 92 -15.24 3.76 -7.69
N LEU A 93 -14.02 3.24 -7.51
CA LEU A 93 -12.79 3.97 -7.78
C LEU A 93 -12.76 4.45 -9.24
N GLN A 94 -12.99 3.55 -10.19
CA GLN A 94 -13.06 3.89 -11.61
C GLN A 94 -14.21 4.85 -11.92
N ALA A 95 -15.32 4.85 -11.19
CA ALA A 95 -16.40 5.82 -11.41
C ALA A 95 -16.07 7.21 -10.82
N THR A 96 -15.11 7.29 -9.90
CA THR A 96 -14.72 8.56 -9.27
C THR A 96 -13.99 9.46 -10.29
N PRO A 97 -14.38 10.73 -10.45
CA PRO A 97 -13.77 11.64 -11.41
C PRO A 97 -12.24 11.69 -11.32
N GLY A 98 -11.56 11.67 -12.47
CA GLY A 98 -10.09 11.74 -12.59
C GLY A 98 -9.35 10.41 -12.44
N TRP A 99 -9.84 9.48 -11.61
CA TRP A 99 -9.11 8.24 -11.33
C TRP A 99 -8.97 7.29 -12.52
N ARG A 100 -9.90 7.30 -13.49
CA ARG A 100 -9.75 6.53 -14.75
C ARG A 100 -8.53 6.93 -15.56
N MET A 101 -7.97 8.11 -15.34
CA MET A 101 -6.77 8.56 -16.06
C MET A 101 -5.49 8.00 -15.47
N VAL A 102 -5.51 7.55 -14.20
CA VAL A 102 -4.34 7.03 -13.49
C VAL A 102 -3.98 5.64 -14.05
N PRO A 103 -2.74 5.42 -14.52
CA PRO A 103 -2.34 4.16 -15.16
C PRO A 103 -2.57 2.90 -14.31
N SER A 104 -2.24 2.95 -13.02
CA SER A 104 -2.46 1.83 -12.08
C SER A 104 -3.93 1.49 -11.89
N VAL A 105 -4.84 2.47 -11.89
CA VAL A 105 -6.30 2.23 -11.85
C VAL A 105 -6.79 1.53 -13.12
N ARG A 106 -6.30 1.96 -14.29
CA ARG A 106 -6.65 1.34 -15.58
C ARG A 106 -6.13 -0.08 -15.71
N ALA A 107 -4.95 -0.32 -15.17
CA ALA A 107 -4.32 -1.64 -15.15
C ALA A 107 -4.82 -2.54 -14.01
N SER A 108 -5.82 -2.09 -13.23
CA SER A 108 -6.34 -2.80 -12.05
C SER A 108 -5.26 -3.16 -11.03
N ARG A 109 -4.20 -2.36 -10.94
CA ARG A 109 -3.13 -2.47 -9.94
C ARG A 109 -3.50 -1.70 -8.68
N VAL A 110 -4.54 -2.21 -8.02
CA VAL A 110 -5.09 -1.64 -6.78
C VAL A 110 -5.05 -2.73 -5.72
N ILE A 111 -4.32 -2.50 -4.64
CA ILE A 111 -4.30 -3.36 -3.46
C ILE A 111 -5.35 -2.81 -2.50
N PHE A 112 -6.33 -3.64 -2.19
CA PHE A 112 -7.30 -3.32 -1.18
C PHE A 112 -6.86 -3.78 0.20
N VAL A 113 -6.94 -2.90 1.18
CA VAL A 113 -6.51 -3.18 2.56
C VAL A 113 -7.63 -2.93 3.55
N ASP A 114 -7.56 -3.55 4.73
CA ASP A 114 -8.46 -3.23 5.84
C ASP A 114 -8.12 -1.84 6.38
N GLY A 115 -9.08 -0.90 6.32
CA GLY A 115 -8.90 0.48 6.76
C GLY A 115 -8.62 0.62 8.26
N ASP A 116 -9.15 -0.27 9.10
CA ASP A 116 -8.89 -0.23 10.55
C ASP A 116 -7.46 -0.70 10.86
N LEU A 117 -6.99 -1.73 10.14
CA LEU A 117 -5.63 -2.22 10.26
C LEU A 117 -4.57 -1.20 9.81
N PHE A 118 -4.91 -0.36 8.83
CA PHE A 118 -3.98 0.61 8.23
C PHE A 118 -4.13 2.04 8.76
N SER A 119 -5.21 2.37 9.47
CA SER A 119 -5.46 3.74 9.94
C SER A 119 -4.77 4.10 11.27
N ARG A 120 -4.31 3.11 12.06
CA ARG A 120 -3.80 3.36 13.42
C ARG A 120 -2.65 2.41 13.79
N PRO A 121 -1.60 2.91 14.46
CA PRO A 121 -0.60 2.05 15.10
C PRO A 121 -1.25 1.12 16.13
N GLY A 122 -0.86 -0.14 16.14
CA GLY A 122 -1.42 -1.14 17.04
C GLY A 122 -0.80 -2.53 16.88
N PRO A 123 -1.32 -3.53 17.61
CA PRO A 123 -0.79 -4.89 17.59
C PRO A 123 -0.88 -5.56 16.21
N GLY A 124 -1.71 -5.03 15.31
CA GLY A 124 -1.80 -5.49 13.93
C GLY A 124 -0.71 -4.98 13.00
N PHE A 125 0.16 -4.05 13.44
CA PHE A 125 1.20 -3.46 12.59
C PHE A 125 2.10 -4.50 11.89
N PRO A 126 2.66 -5.50 12.60
CA PRO A 126 3.36 -6.61 11.98
C PRO A 126 2.60 -7.30 10.84
N THR A 127 1.32 -7.56 11.07
CA THR A 127 0.44 -8.22 10.09
C THR A 127 0.22 -7.34 8.87
N ALA A 128 0.05 -6.03 9.07
CA ALA A 128 -0.10 -5.06 8.00
C ALA A 128 1.15 -4.96 7.11
N VAL A 129 2.34 -4.90 7.71
CA VAL A 129 3.63 -4.90 6.99
C VAL A 129 3.75 -6.15 6.14
N ARG A 130 3.53 -7.33 6.73
CA ARG A 130 3.63 -8.60 6.01
C ARG A 130 2.62 -8.70 4.86
N PHE A 131 1.36 -8.32 5.10
CA PHE A 131 0.34 -8.32 4.07
C PHE A 131 0.75 -7.44 2.87
N LEU A 132 1.21 -6.21 3.13
CA LEU A 132 1.68 -5.35 2.04
C LEU A 132 2.91 -5.93 1.35
N ALA A 133 3.86 -6.49 2.08
CA ALA A 133 5.06 -7.07 1.49
C ALA A 133 4.71 -8.21 0.51
N GLU A 134 3.82 -9.12 0.92
CA GLU A 134 3.33 -10.22 0.08
C GLU A 134 2.56 -9.70 -1.14
N ALA A 135 1.78 -8.62 -0.98
CA ALA A 135 0.99 -8.03 -2.07
C ALA A 135 1.84 -7.22 -3.07
N LEU A 136 2.88 -6.53 -2.60
CA LEU A 136 3.81 -5.75 -3.43
C LEU A 136 4.83 -6.65 -4.13
N HIS A 137 5.24 -7.74 -3.48
CA HIS A 137 6.33 -8.61 -3.95
C HIS A 137 5.92 -10.10 -4.04
N PRO A 138 4.85 -10.46 -4.77
CA PRO A 138 4.29 -11.81 -4.72
C PRO A 138 5.27 -12.92 -5.13
N SER A 139 6.23 -12.63 -6.01
CA SER A 139 7.26 -13.60 -6.44
C SER A 139 8.26 -13.96 -5.33
N ALA A 140 8.47 -13.07 -4.35
CA ALA A 140 9.40 -13.30 -3.24
C ALA A 140 8.80 -14.17 -2.12
N PHE A 141 7.47 -14.28 -2.07
CA PHE A 141 6.73 -15.04 -1.05
C PHE A 141 6.09 -16.32 -1.60
N GLN A 142 6.23 -16.59 -2.90
CA GLN A 142 5.99 -17.92 -3.46
C GLN A 142 7.11 -18.86 -3.02
N LEU A 143 6.87 -19.61 -1.93
CA LEU A 143 7.69 -20.78 -1.59
C LEU A 143 7.77 -21.70 -2.82
N PRO A 144 8.93 -22.33 -3.13
CA PRO A 144 8.96 -23.39 -4.14
C PRO A 144 7.91 -24.43 -3.74
N GLU A 145 7.04 -24.83 -4.67
CA GLU A 145 6.06 -25.90 -4.41
C GLU A 145 6.84 -27.09 -3.81
N GLY A 146 6.64 -27.34 -2.52
CA GLY A 146 7.14 -28.55 -1.87
C GLY A 146 6.59 -29.77 -2.62
N PRO A 147 7.29 -30.91 -2.60
CA PRO A 147 6.88 -32.06 -3.39
C PRO A 147 5.43 -32.42 -3.06
N LYS A 148 4.58 -32.49 -4.09
CA LYS A 148 3.20 -32.99 -3.96
C LYS A 148 3.26 -34.44 -3.44
N PRO A 149 2.37 -34.81 -2.49
CA PRO A 149 2.32 -36.16 -1.94
C PRO A 149 2.02 -37.22 -3.00
#